data_AF-A0A3C0MDT8-F1
#
_entry.id   AF-A0A3C0MDT8-F1
#
_cell.length_a   1.000
_cell.length_b   1.000
_cell.length_c   1.000
_cell.angle_alpha   90.00
_cell.angle_beta   90.00
_cell.angle_gamma   90.00
#
_symmetry.space_group_name_H-M   'P 1'
#
loop_
_entity.id
_entity.type
_entity.pdbx_description
1 polymer ?
#
loop_
_entity_poly.entity_id
_entity_poly.type
_entity_poly.pdbx_seq_one_letter_code
_entity_poly.pdbx_strand_id
1 'polypeptide(L)'
;HITPWRAVYRTTQMIGTPKENIRFVLSSSGHIQSLINPPGNPKARFFMNSGLPASTDEWIAGAGETKGSWWDMWADWLIERSGKTKRSSKKL
;
A
#
# COMPACT_ATOMS: atom_id res chain seq x y z
N HIS A 1 0.53 -19.30 -3.17
CA HIS A 1 0.45 -17.90 -2.69
C HIS A 1 -0.04 -17.92 -1.25
N ILE A 2 0.74 -17.43 -0.28
CA ILE A 2 0.40 -17.57 1.15
C ILE A 2 -0.80 -16.69 1.52
N THR A 3 -0.90 -15.48 0.95
CA THR A 3 -1.91 -14.48 1.31
C THR A 3 -2.70 -13.98 0.09
N PRO A 4 -3.59 -14.78 -0.53
CA PRO A 4 -4.31 -14.40 -1.75
C PRO A 4 -4.85 -12.98 -1.68
N TRP A 5 -4.42 -12.10 -2.59
CA TRP A 5 -4.67 -10.66 -2.44
C TRP A 5 -6.16 -10.32 -2.40
N ARG A 6 -7.00 -11.06 -3.15
CA ARG A 6 -8.46 -10.91 -3.11
C ARG A 6 -9.04 -11.16 -1.71
N ALA A 7 -8.46 -12.12 -0.97
CA ALA A 7 -8.85 -12.37 0.41
C ALA A 7 -8.41 -11.24 1.34
N VAL A 8 -7.20 -10.70 1.14
CA VAL A 8 -6.67 -9.55 1.90
C VAL A 8 -7.47 -8.27 1.61
N TYR A 9 -7.90 -8.07 0.36
CA TYR A 9 -8.68 -6.91 -0.05
C TYR A 9 -10.00 -6.79 0.72
N ARG A 10 -10.62 -7.90 1.11
CA ARG A 10 -11.86 -7.90 1.92
C ARG A 10 -11.72 -7.14 3.23
N THR A 11 -10.52 -7.06 3.81
CA THR A 11 -10.26 -6.27 5.01
C THR A 11 -10.61 -4.79 4.81
N THR A 12 -10.44 -4.25 3.61
CA THR A 12 -10.82 -2.86 3.27
C THR A 12 -12.32 -2.58 3.42
N GLN A 13 -13.15 -3.64 3.40
CA GLN A 13 -14.61 -3.55 3.56
C GLN A 13 -15.06 -3.84 5.00
N MET A 14 -14.16 -4.28 5.88
CA MET A 14 -14.47 -4.68 7.26
C MET A 14 -13.99 -3.65 8.29
N ILE A 15 -12.97 -2.85 7.96
CA ILE A 15 -12.46 -1.82 8.86
C ILE A 15 -13.46 -0.67 8.95
N GLY A 16 -13.87 -0.29 10.17
CA GLY A 16 -14.84 0.78 10.44
C GLY A 16 -14.32 2.21 10.25
N THR A 17 -13.17 2.38 9.62
CA THR A 17 -12.57 3.68 9.30
C THR A 17 -13.13 4.18 7.97
N PRO A 18 -13.33 5.49 7.77
CA PRO A 18 -13.74 6.03 6.47
C PRO A 18 -12.80 5.59 5.33
N LYS A 19 -13.37 5.24 4.17
CA LYS A 19 -12.64 4.63 3.05
C LYS A 19 -11.51 5.52 2.53
N GLU A 20 -11.66 6.84 2.62
CA GLU A 20 -10.67 7.84 2.27
C GLU A 20 -9.37 7.75 3.10
N ASN A 21 -9.43 7.13 4.28
CA ASN A 21 -8.28 6.88 5.15
C ASN A 21 -7.68 5.49 4.95
N ILE A 22 -8.23 4.68 4.06
CA ILE A 22 -7.72 3.36 3.71
C ILE A 22 -6.96 3.48 2.38
N ARG A 23 -5.79 2.83 2.33
CA ARG A 23 -5.04 2.64 1.08
C ARG A 23 -4.82 1.14 0.90
N PHE A 24 -5.25 0.61 -0.24
CA PHE A 24 -4.93 -0.75 -0.64
C PHE A 24 -3.90 -0.70 -1.76
N VAL A 25 -2.81 -1.44 -1.58
CA VAL A 25 -1.71 -1.54 -2.53
C VAL A 25 -1.52 -3.00 -2.90
N LEU A 26 -1.49 -3.27 -4.20
CA LEU A 26 -1.18 -4.60 -4.72
C LEU A 26 0.22 -4.59 -5.34
N SER A 27 1.18 -5.26 -4.71
CA SER A 27 2.49 -5.46 -5.33
C SER A 27 2.44 -6.51 -6.43
N SER A 28 3.21 -6.34 -7.51
CA SER A 28 3.31 -7.34 -8.59
C SER A 28 4.20 -8.55 -8.26
N SER A 29 4.77 -8.59 -7.06
CA SER A 29 5.81 -9.55 -6.69
C SER A 29 5.27 -10.67 -5.79
N GLY A 30 6.02 -11.77 -5.66
CA GLY A 30 5.64 -12.87 -4.76
C GLY A 30 5.63 -12.45 -3.28
N HIS A 31 5.03 -13.27 -2.41
CA HIS A 31 4.73 -12.93 -1.00
C HIS A 31 5.87 -12.22 -0.22
N ILE A 32 7.12 -12.70 -0.32
CA ILE A 32 8.26 -12.05 0.36
C ILE A 32 8.60 -10.70 -0.28
N GLN A 33 8.65 -10.67 -1.61
CA GLN A 33 8.98 -9.47 -2.38
C GLN A 33 7.87 -8.41 -2.35
N SER A 34 6.63 -8.79 -2.05
CA SER A 34 5.56 -7.82 -1.79
C SER A 34 5.74 -7.08 -0.47
N LEU A 35 6.40 -7.71 0.51
CA LEU A 35 6.70 -7.10 1.81
C LEU A 35 8.03 -6.33 1.78
N ILE A 36 9.08 -6.99 1.28
CA ILE A 36 10.44 -6.43 1.19
C ILE A 36 10.61 -5.80 -0.19
N ASN A 37 10.27 -4.52 -0.30
CA ASN A 37 10.35 -3.76 -1.54
C ASN A 37 11.12 -2.45 -1.30
N PRO A 38 12.44 -2.47 -1.12
CA PRO A 38 13.20 -1.24 -0.96
C PRO A 38 13.15 -0.36 -2.23
N PRO A 39 13.20 0.97 -2.10
CA PRO A 39 13.35 1.88 -3.24
C PRO A 39 14.60 1.55 -4.06
N GLY A 40 14.54 1.84 -5.36
CA GLY A 40 15.66 1.62 -6.30
C GLY A 40 15.64 0.28 -7.04
N ASN A 41 14.69 -0.62 -6.78
CA ASN A 41 14.50 -1.81 -7.61
C ASN A 41 13.78 -1.46 -8.94
N PRO A 42 14.45 -1.55 -10.11
CA PRO A 42 13.84 -1.15 -11.38
C PRO A 42 12.73 -2.10 -11.86
N LYS A 43 12.62 -3.29 -11.28
CA LYS A 43 11.56 -4.27 -11.58
C LYS A 43 10.36 -4.15 -10.66
N ALA A 44 10.46 -3.33 -9.60
CA ALA A 44 9.34 -3.11 -8.70
C ALA A 44 8.24 -2.32 -9.41
N ARG A 45 7.01 -2.79 -9.21
CA ARG A 45 5.79 -2.08 -9.58
C ARG A 45 4.68 -2.49 -8.63
N PHE A 46 3.70 -1.64 -8.49
CA PHE A 46 2.52 -1.88 -7.67
C PHE A 46 1.30 -1.25 -8.32
N PHE A 47 0.13 -1.69 -7.90
CA PHE A 47 -1.15 -1.20 -8.38
C PHE A 47 -1.89 -0.48 -7.25
N MET A 48 -2.52 0.64 -7.59
CA MET A 48 -3.38 1.41 -6.69
C MET A 48 -4.62 1.89 -7.42
N ASN A 49 -5.70 2.03 -6.67
CA ASN A 49 -6.95 2.62 -7.15
C ASN A 49 -7.35 3.72 -6.15
N SER A 50 -7.93 4.81 -6.66
CA SER A 50 -8.47 5.89 -5.81
C SER A 50 -9.71 5.44 -5.03
N GLY A 51 -10.42 4.42 -5.52
CA GLY A 51 -11.60 3.84 -4.89
C GLY A 51 -11.34 2.50 -4.22
N LEU A 52 -12.28 2.13 -3.35
CA LEU A 52 -12.36 0.81 -2.71
C LEU A 52 -13.73 0.17 -2.95
N PRO A 53 -14.09 -0.16 -4.23
CA PRO A 53 -15.31 -0.89 -4.55
C PRO A 53 -15.34 -2.23 -3.82
N ALA A 54 -16.53 -2.81 -3.62
CA ALA A 54 -16.65 -4.10 -2.95
C ALA A 54 -16.07 -5.24 -3.79
N SER A 55 -16.17 -5.15 -5.11
CA SER A 55 -15.63 -6.13 -6.05
C SER A 55 -14.13 -5.97 -6.23
N THR A 56 -13.38 -7.07 -6.07
CA THR A 56 -11.95 -7.09 -6.38
C THR A 56 -11.68 -6.93 -7.88
N ASP A 57 -12.61 -7.37 -8.72
CA ASP A 57 -12.45 -7.30 -10.18
C ASP A 57 -12.69 -5.87 -10.68
N GLU A 58 -13.63 -5.14 -10.07
CA GLU A 58 -13.76 -3.70 -10.28
C GLU A 58 -12.53 -2.94 -9.77
N TRP A 59 -12.01 -3.34 -8.59
CA TRP A 59 -10.83 -2.70 -8.03
C TRP A 59 -9.63 -2.80 -8.96
N ILE A 60 -9.31 -4.00 -9.48
CA ILE A 60 -8.16 -4.20 -10.36
C ILE A 60 -8.36 -3.57 -11.74
N ALA A 61 -9.60 -3.57 -12.26
CA ALA A 61 -9.91 -2.95 -13.56
C ALA A 61 -9.69 -1.42 -13.54
N GLY A 62 -9.96 -0.77 -12.40
CA GLY A 62 -9.69 0.66 -12.21
C GLY A 62 -8.32 0.98 -11.61
N ALA A 63 -7.48 -0.02 -11.32
CA ALA A 63 -6.19 0.22 -10.69
C ALA A 63 -5.15 0.68 -11.71
N GLY A 64 -4.44 1.76 -11.40
CA GLY A 64 -3.27 2.21 -12.14
C GLY A 64 -2.01 1.47 -11.70
N GLU A 65 -1.14 1.15 -12.66
CA GLU A 65 0.21 0.63 -12.39
C GLU A 65 1.18 1.79 -12.12
N THR A 66 1.92 1.69 -11.01
CA THR A 66 3.00 2.60 -10.65
C THR A 66 4.32 1.84 -10.61
N LYS A 67 5.34 2.37 -11.28
CA LYS A 67 6.70 1.83 -11.23
C LYS A 67 7.40 2.24 -9.93
N GLY A 68 8.26 1.36 -9.42
CA GLY A 68 9.02 1.59 -8.20
C GLY A 68 8.44 0.88 -6.98
N SER A 69 8.94 1.27 -5.81
CA SER A 69 8.49 0.70 -4.54
C SER A 69 7.23 1.37 -4.05
N TRP A 70 6.33 0.59 -3.44
CA TRP A 70 5.20 1.16 -2.72
C TRP A 70 5.61 1.84 -1.40
N TRP A 71 6.83 1.59 -0.90
CA TRP A 71 7.37 2.20 0.32
C TRP A 71 7.45 3.72 0.21
N ASP A 72 7.73 4.26 -0.99
CA ASP A 72 7.82 5.71 -1.20
C ASP A 72 6.46 6.37 -0.95
N MET A 73 5.40 5.84 -1.58
CA MET A 73 4.02 6.29 -1.35
C MET A 73 3.59 6.11 0.12
N TRP A 74 3.95 4.98 0.72
CA TRP A 74 3.63 4.72 2.13
C TRP A 74 4.34 5.69 3.07
N ALA A 75 5.60 6.03 2.80
CA ALA A 75 6.36 7.01 3.55
C ALA A 75 5.69 8.40 3.47
N ASP A 76 5.31 8.85 2.28
CA ASP A 76 4.59 10.12 2.10
C ASP A 76 3.27 10.14 2.88
N TRP A 77 2.47 9.08 2.74
CA TRP A 77 1.20 8.92 3.46
C TRP A 77 1.38 8.94 4.99
N LEU A 78 2.47 8.36 5.49
CA LEU A 78 2.83 8.38 6.91
C LEU A 78 3.33 9.75 7.37
N ILE A 79 4.16 10.44 6.58
CA ILE A 79 4.72 11.75 6.93
C ILE A 79 3.60 12.75 7.21
N GLU A 80 2.57 12.79 6.35
CA GLU A 80 1.37 13.61 6.55
C GLU A 80 0.68 13.38 7.91
N ARG A 81 0.85 12.17 8.47
CA ARG A 81 0.20 11.69 9.70
C ARG A 81 1.15 11.56 10.90
N SER A 82 2.42 11.94 10.74
CA SER A 82 3.46 11.79 11.76
C SER A 82 3.67 13.04 12.63
N GLY A 83 2.90 14.10 12.39
CA GLY A 83 3.04 15.37 13.09
C GLY A 83 4.33 16.10 12.73
N LYS A 84 4.71 17.11 13.52
CA LYS A 84 5.89 17.94 13.25
C LYS A 84 7.18 17.15 13.48
N THR A 85 8.15 17.30 12.58
CA THR A 85 9.49 16.78 12.76
C THR A 85 10.11 17.31 14.05
N LYS A 86 10.60 16.40 14.89
CA LYS A 86 11.33 16.71 16.11
C LYS A 86 12.76 16.21 15.98
N ARG A 87 13.69 16.84 16.70
CA ARG A 87 15.06 16.32 16.83
C ARG A 87 14.98 14.91 17.44
N SER A 88 15.75 13.97 16.88
CA SER A 88 15.86 12.62 17.41
C SER A 88 16.34 12.63 18.86
N SER A 89 15.88 11.65 19.65
CA SER A 89 16.39 11.43 21.00
C SER A 89 17.88 11.10 20.95
N LYS A 90 18.66 11.67 21.86
CA LYS A 90 20.08 11.30 22.05
C LYS A 90 20.26 10.06 22.94
N LYS A 91 19.18 9.53 23.52
CA LYS A 91 19.21 8.29 24.29
C LYS A 91 18.87 7.13 23.35
N LEU A 92 19.81 6.19 23.22
CA LEU A 92 19.62 4.86 22.66
C LEU A 92 18.86 3.97 23.66
#